data_AF-A0A2P2M2C4-F1
#
_entry.id   AF-A0A2P2M2C4-F1
#
_cell.length_a   1.000
_cell.length_b   1.000
_cell.length_c   1.000
_cell.angle_alpha   90.00
_cell.angle_beta   90.00
_cell.angle_gamma   90.00
#
_symmetry.space_group_name_H-M   'P 1'
#
loop_
_entity.id
_entity.type
_entity.pdbx_description
1 polymer ?
#
loop_
_entity_poly.entity_id
_entity_poly.type
_entity_poly.pdbx_seq_one_letter_code
_entity_poly.pdbx_strand_id
1 'polypeptide(L)'
;MTCIGITSSSISMQEQDLKVSEVESENRKMKVELEEFRAEASHLKNQQATIRRLEERNRQLEQQMEEKVKEIVEMKQRTLAEENQKTLEVLKDREQSLQDQLRQAKESVANMQKLHELAQTQLFELRAQSEEETAAKQSEFNILMDEVERAQSRLVSLEREKDILRSQLQSANEETGNKKSDNIDSSSVLENSLIAKEKIISDLNLELHNIETTLTNEREQHMAEIKKLNAVLHEKEVAHEEMKKEVQARPTAKLVDDLRKKIKILQAVGYNSIEAEDWETATSEEEMTKMESLLLDKNRKMEHELTQLKVKLSERTSLLETAEGRIAELTAKVNEQQKLIQKLEDDILKGYSSKDRKGSVFDDWDLSESGGTELSENTDHKHVSDQDQSSMLKVICSQRDRFRTRLRETEEEIRQLKEKIGELTVELEKTKADNVKLYGKIRYIQDYNLEKVVSRGSRKHAEDLESGFSSDVESKYKKIYEDDINPFAAFSKKERDQRYKELGFRDRITLSSGRFILGNKYARTFAFFYTIGLHFLVFTCLYRMSALSHLSHGEESFAAENNLNLPHAI
;
A
#
# COMPACT_ATOMS: atom_id res chain seq x y z
N MET A 1 -56.06 33.13 120.59
CA MET A 1 -54.73 32.64 120.14
C MET A 1 -54.82 31.49 119.14
N THR A 2 -55.85 30.64 119.17
CA THR A 2 -55.98 29.45 118.30
C THR A 2 -56.17 29.75 116.80
N CYS A 3 -56.93 30.78 116.41
CA CYS A 3 -57.16 31.10 114.99
C CYS A 3 -55.93 31.65 114.25
N ILE A 4 -55.02 32.35 114.95
CA ILE A 4 -53.78 32.91 114.36
C ILE A 4 -52.75 31.80 114.12
N GLY A 5 -52.72 30.77 114.98
CA GLY A 5 -51.86 29.60 114.76
C GLY A 5 -52.29 28.76 113.55
N ILE A 6 -53.60 28.66 113.30
CA ILE A 6 -54.15 27.93 112.14
C ILE A 6 -53.80 28.67 110.83
N THR A 7 -53.98 29.99 110.77
CA THR A 7 -53.66 30.76 109.55
C THR A 7 -52.15 30.80 109.26
N SER A 8 -51.30 30.93 110.27
CA SER A 8 -49.83 30.85 110.10
C SER A 8 -49.38 29.47 109.64
N SER A 9 -50.00 28.40 110.13
CA SER A 9 -49.73 27.04 109.69
C SER A 9 -50.18 26.80 108.24
N SER A 10 -51.34 27.35 107.84
CA SER A 10 -51.83 27.26 106.45
C SER A 10 -50.93 28.01 105.46
N ILE A 11 -50.43 29.20 105.82
CA ILE A 11 -49.48 29.94 104.97
C ILE A 11 -48.15 29.18 104.85
N SER A 12 -47.63 28.62 105.95
CA SER A 12 -46.42 27.80 105.92
C SER A 12 -46.59 26.52 105.11
N MET A 13 -47.77 25.89 105.13
CA MET A 13 -48.08 24.73 104.28
C MET A 13 -48.14 25.14 102.80
N GLN A 14 -48.77 26.28 102.48
CA GLN A 14 -48.84 26.78 101.12
C GLN A 14 -47.46 27.14 100.54
N GLU A 15 -46.55 27.73 101.34
CA GLU A 15 -45.16 27.95 100.95
C GLU A 15 -44.38 26.64 100.76
N GLN A 16 -44.65 25.62 101.57
CA GLN A 16 -44.06 24.29 101.40
C GLN A 16 -44.58 23.62 100.12
N ASP A 17 -45.88 23.69 99.85
CA ASP A 17 -46.51 23.13 98.64
C ASP A 17 -45.99 23.82 97.36
N LEU A 18 -45.77 25.14 97.41
CA LEU A 18 -45.16 25.88 96.31
C LEU A 18 -43.71 25.43 96.06
N LYS A 19 -42.89 25.26 97.12
CA LYS A 19 -41.52 24.75 96.99
C LYS A 19 -41.49 23.31 96.48
N VAL A 20 -42.41 22.46 96.93
CA VAL A 20 -42.54 21.08 96.43
C VAL A 20 -42.92 21.09 94.96
N SER A 21 -43.88 21.91 94.55
CA SER A 21 -44.29 22.07 93.14
C SER A 21 -43.15 22.59 92.26
N GLU A 22 -42.37 23.57 92.73
CA GLU A 22 -41.20 24.10 92.02
C GLU A 22 -40.13 23.03 91.82
N VAL A 23 -39.75 22.33 92.90
CA VAL A 23 -38.79 21.20 92.86
C VAL A 23 -39.31 20.06 91.98
N GLU A 24 -40.60 19.75 92.02
CA GLU A 24 -41.21 18.76 91.12
C GLU A 24 -41.13 19.20 89.66
N SER A 25 -41.34 20.48 89.36
CA SER A 25 -41.21 21.04 88.01
C SER A 25 -39.76 20.96 87.52
N GLU A 26 -38.79 21.27 88.38
CA GLU A 26 -37.36 21.16 88.08
C GLU A 26 -36.95 19.70 87.87
N ASN A 27 -37.46 18.79 88.71
CA ASN A 27 -37.22 17.35 88.57
C ASN A 27 -37.80 16.81 87.25
N ARG A 28 -38.98 17.30 86.83
CA ARG A 28 -39.56 16.99 85.52
C ARG A 28 -38.70 17.55 84.37
N LYS A 29 -38.26 18.80 84.46
CA LYS A 29 -37.36 19.40 83.44
C LYS A 29 -36.05 18.63 83.32
N MET A 30 -35.37 18.34 84.43
CA MET A 30 -34.14 17.54 84.42
C MET A 30 -34.36 16.13 83.87
N LYS A 31 -35.53 15.51 84.11
CA LYS A 31 -35.86 14.21 83.51
C LYS A 31 -36.01 14.31 81.99
N VAL A 32 -36.67 15.35 81.49
CA VAL A 32 -36.81 15.59 80.05
C VAL A 32 -35.44 15.84 79.41
N GLU A 33 -34.61 16.71 79.98
CA GLU A 33 -33.24 16.95 79.50
C GLU A 33 -32.39 15.67 79.51
N LEU A 34 -32.51 14.83 80.54
CA LEU A 34 -31.83 13.53 80.59
C LEU A 34 -32.34 12.55 79.52
N GLU A 35 -33.63 12.58 79.20
CA GLU A 35 -34.20 11.78 78.11
C GLU A 35 -33.75 12.27 76.74
N GLU A 36 -33.69 13.58 76.53
CA GLU A 36 -33.14 14.22 75.33
C GLU A 36 -31.66 13.87 75.13
N PHE A 37 -30.82 14.01 76.18
CA PHE A 37 -29.41 13.60 76.11
C PHE A 37 -29.24 12.09 75.85
N ARG A 38 -30.11 11.25 76.40
CA ARG A 38 -30.11 9.80 76.09
C ARG A 38 -30.47 9.54 74.63
N ALA A 39 -31.45 10.25 74.08
CA ALA A 39 -31.83 10.14 72.67
C ALA A 39 -30.69 10.60 71.75
N GLU A 40 -30.05 11.74 72.04
CA GLU A 40 -28.89 12.24 71.30
C GLU A 40 -27.70 11.27 71.36
N ALA A 41 -27.39 10.71 72.53
CA ALA A 41 -26.34 9.70 72.67
C ALA A 41 -26.61 8.45 71.82
N SER A 42 -27.88 8.03 71.74
CA SER A 42 -28.28 6.91 70.88
C SER A 42 -28.11 7.24 69.39
N HIS A 43 -28.44 8.48 68.99
CA HIS A 43 -28.29 8.96 67.62
C HIS A 43 -26.81 9.08 67.23
N LEU A 44 -25.96 9.64 68.09
CA LEU A 44 -24.52 9.70 67.90
C LEU A 44 -23.90 8.31 67.75
N LYS A 45 -24.37 7.32 68.53
CA LYS A 45 -23.92 5.93 68.39
C LYS A 45 -24.31 5.33 67.04
N ASN A 46 -25.51 5.61 66.53
CA ASN A 46 -25.95 5.18 65.20
C ASN A 46 -25.17 5.86 64.07
N GLN A 47 -24.86 7.15 64.22
CA GLN A 47 -23.99 7.87 63.29
C GLN A 47 -22.58 7.28 63.30
N GLN A 48 -22.01 6.99 64.46
CA GLN A 48 -20.69 6.34 64.57
C GLN A 48 -20.68 4.95 63.90
N ALA A 49 -21.75 4.17 64.02
CA ALA A 49 -21.89 2.90 63.31
C ALA A 49 -21.94 3.10 61.78
N THR A 50 -22.60 4.15 61.31
CA THR A 50 -22.66 4.48 59.88
C THR A 50 -21.31 4.95 59.34
N ILE A 51 -20.61 5.82 60.08
CA ILE A 51 -19.27 6.28 59.74
C ILE A 51 -18.32 5.09 59.60
N ARG A 52 -18.31 4.16 60.57
CA ARG A 52 -17.47 2.95 60.48
C ARG A 52 -17.77 2.09 59.24
N ARG A 53 -19.05 1.95 58.85
CA ARG A 53 -19.40 1.23 57.63
C ARG A 53 -18.93 1.95 56.36
N LEU A 54 -19.00 3.28 56.34
CA LEU A 54 -18.53 4.09 55.22
C LEU A 54 -17.00 4.07 55.11
N GLU A 55 -16.30 4.16 56.24
CA GLU A 55 -14.84 4.01 56.32
C GLU A 55 -14.40 2.63 55.80
N GLU A 56 -15.07 1.56 56.24
CA GLU A 56 -14.79 0.21 55.75
C GLU A 56 -15.06 0.06 54.25
N ARG A 57 -16.16 0.63 53.76
CA ARG A 57 -16.48 0.63 52.32
C ARG A 57 -15.44 1.41 51.51
N ASN A 58 -15.00 2.57 51.99
CA ASN A 58 -13.95 3.35 51.35
C ASN A 58 -12.64 2.56 51.31
N ARG A 59 -12.25 1.94 52.42
CA ARG A 59 -11.06 1.09 52.49
C ARG A 59 -11.13 -0.08 51.50
N GLN A 60 -12.28 -0.73 51.37
CA GLN A 60 -12.48 -1.81 50.40
C GLN A 60 -12.37 -1.31 48.95
N LEU A 61 -12.94 -0.14 48.65
CA LEU A 61 -12.82 0.47 47.32
C LEU A 61 -11.37 0.86 47.01
N GLU A 62 -10.64 1.42 47.98
CA GLU A 62 -9.22 1.73 47.85
C GLU A 62 -8.39 0.48 47.56
N GLN A 63 -8.61 -0.61 48.32
CA GLN A 63 -7.93 -1.89 48.07
C GLN A 63 -8.25 -2.47 46.69
N GLN A 64 -9.52 -2.45 46.27
CA GLN A 64 -9.90 -2.91 44.94
C GLN A 64 -9.27 -2.06 43.83
N MET A 65 -9.15 -0.74 44.02
CA MET A 65 -8.46 0.12 43.07
C MET A 65 -6.96 -0.17 43.04
N GLU A 66 -6.32 -0.37 44.18
CA GLU A 66 -4.90 -0.71 44.28
C GLU A 66 -4.59 -2.05 43.60
N GLU A 67 -5.43 -3.07 43.81
CA GLU A 67 -5.32 -4.37 43.13
C GLU A 67 -5.47 -4.24 41.62
N LYS A 68 -6.48 -3.50 41.15
CA LYS A 68 -6.68 -3.25 39.70
C LYS A 68 -5.51 -2.48 39.09
N VAL A 69 -4.98 -1.48 39.78
CA VAL A 69 -3.81 -0.72 39.32
C VAL A 69 -2.60 -1.65 39.23
N LYS A 70 -2.38 -2.50 40.25
CA LYS A 70 -1.29 -3.47 40.26
C LYS A 70 -1.42 -4.47 39.10
N GLU A 71 -2.61 -5.02 38.86
CA GLU A 71 -2.88 -5.93 37.74
C GLU A 71 -2.62 -5.26 36.39
N ILE A 72 -3.07 -4.02 36.20
CA ILE A 72 -2.83 -3.25 34.97
C ILE A 72 -1.32 -2.99 34.77
N VAL A 73 -0.60 -2.64 35.83
CA VAL A 73 0.85 -2.40 35.77
C VAL A 73 1.59 -3.70 35.44
N GLU A 74 1.25 -4.82 36.07
CA GLU A 74 1.84 -6.13 35.77
C GLU A 74 1.55 -6.58 34.33
N MET A 75 0.32 -6.40 33.85
CA MET A 75 -0.03 -6.67 32.45
C MET A 75 0.78 -5.81 31.49
N LYS A 76 0.87 -4.49 31.73
CA LYS A 76 1.66 -3.57 30.90
C LYS A 76 3.15 -3.91 30.91
N GLN A 77 3.68 -4.33 32.06
CA GLN A 77 5.08 -4.73 32.18
C GLN A 77 5.35 -6.01 31.38
N ARG A 78 4.43 -6.98 31.41
CA ARG A 78 4.53 -8.20 30.58
C ARG A 78 4.43 -7.89 29.09
N THR A 79 3.46 -7.08 28.67
CA THR A 79 3.32 -6.73 27.25
C THR A 79 4.54 -5.97 26.75
N LEU A 80 5.08 -5.02 27.53
CA LEU A 80 6.29 -4.30 27.17
C LEU A 80 7.51 -5.24 27.10
N ALA A 81 7.63 -6.21 28.00
CA ALA A 81 8.69 -7.21 27.95
C ALA A 81 8.57 -8.10 26.71
N GLU A 82 7.36 -8.53 26.34
CA GLU A 82 7.11 -9.32 25.13
C GLU A 82 7.39 -8.52 23.85
N GLU A 83 7.00 -7.25 23.78
CA GLU A 83 7.32 -6.35 22.66
C GLU A 83 8.83 -6.11 22.53
N ASN A 84 9.51 -5.86 23.65
CA ASN A 84 10.97 -5.72 23.66
C ASN A 84 11.67 -7.02 23.25
N GLN A 85 11.16 -8.18 23.65
CA GLN A 85 11.71 -9.47 23.22
C GLN A 85 11.50 -9.69 21.72
N LYS A 86 10.30 -9.45 21.19
CA LYS A 86 10.00 -9.60 19.76
C LYS A 86 10.84 -8.66 18.90
N THR A 87 10.99 -7.40 19.32
CA THR A 87 11.84 -6.43 18.61
C THR A 87 13.31 -6.86 18.62
N LEU A 88 13.81 -7.40 19.74
CA LEU A 88 15.17 -7.94 19.83
C LEU A 88 15.38 -9.18 18.93
N GLU A 89 14.41 -10.09 18.87
CA GLU A 89 14.44 -11.25 17.96
C GLU A 89 14.48 -10.81 16.48
N VAL A 90 13.62 -9.86 16.08
CA VAL A 90 13.62 -9.30 14.71
C VAL A 90 14.95 -8.63 14.38
N LEU A 91 15.52 -7.86 15.31
CA LEU A 91 16.83 -7.24 15.10
C LEU A 91 17.95 -8.27 14.95
N LYS A 92 17.90 -9.35 15.73
CA LYS A 92 18.88 -10.45 15.65
C LYS A 92 18.77 -11.21 14.33
N ASP A 93 17.56 -11.51 13.87
CA ASP A 93 17.35 -12.17 12.57
C ASP A 93 17.82 -11.28 11.40
N ARG A 94 17.59 -9.97 11.51
CA ARG A 94 18.11 -8.98 10.54
C ARG A 94 19.64 -8.93 10.56
N GLU A 95 20.26 -8.93 11.74
CA GLU A 95 21.71 -8.95 11.88
C GLU A 95 22.31 -10.21 11.25
N GLN A 96 21.71 -11.38 11.49
CA GLN A 96 22.14 -12.65 10.88
C GLN A 96 22.02 -12.62 9.35
N SER A 97 20.90 -12.12 8.81
CA SER A 97 20.73 -11.98 7.36
C SER A 97 21.77 -11.04 6.74
N LEU A 98 22.07 -9.91 7.40
CA LEU A 98 23.12 -8.98 6.96
C LEU A 98 24.51 -9.61 7.03
N GLN A 99 24.78 -10.41 8.06
CA GLN A 99 26.04 -11.14 8.21
C GLN A 99 26.21 -12.20 7.12
N ASP A 100 25.14 -12.90 6.74
CA ASP A 100 25.14 -13.86 5.63
C ASP A 100 25.35 -13.18 4.27
N GLN A 101 24.68 -12.05 4.02
CA GLN A 101 24.90 -11.25 2.81
C GLN A 101 26.36 -10.75 2.73
N LEU A 102 26.91 -10.28 3.85
CA LEU A 102 28.30 -9.86 3.92
C LEU A 102 29.26 -11.03 3.64
N ARG A 103 28.97 -12.22 4.19
CA ARG A 103 29.76 -13.43 3.94
C ARG A 103 29.72 -13.83 2.46
N GLN A 104 28.54 -13.82 1.84
CA GLN A 104 28.37 -14.13 0.43
C GLN A 104 29.09 -13.12 -0.47
N ALA A 105 29.00 -11.83 -0.16
CA ALA A 105 29.72 -10.78 -0.89
C ALA A 105 31.24 -10.90 -0.74
N LYS A 106 31.74 -11.27 0.44
CA LYS A 106 33.17 -11.52 0.65
C LYS A 106 33.64 -12.75 -0.14
N GLU A 107 32.85 -13.81 -0.18
CA GLU A 107 33.16 -15.02 -0.95
C GLU A 107 33.15 -14.74 -2.46
N SER A 108 32.18 -13.96 -2.96
CA SER A 108 32.14 -13.60 -4.39
C SER A 108 33.34 -12.73 -4.79
N VAL A 109 33.74 -11.78 -3.94
CA VAL A 109 34.96 -10.98 -4.16
C VAL A 109 36.20 -11.87 -4.14
N ALA A 110 36.33 -12.79 -3.19
CA ALA A 110 37.45 -13.73 -3.13
C ALA A 110 37.52 -14.63 -4.38
N ASN A 111 36.36 -15.08 -4.88
CA ASN A 111 36.29 -15.88 -6.11
C ASN A 111 36.65 -15.05 -7.34
N MET A 112 36.20 -13.80 -7.43
CA MET A 112 36.58 -12.87 -8.50
C MET A 112 38.08 -12.56 -8.47
N GLN A 113 38.67 -12.38 -7.29
CA GLN A 113 40.12 -12.19 -7.13
C GLN A 113 40.89 -13.41 -7.64
N LYS A 114 40.49 -14.63 -7.25
CA LYS A 114 41.11 -15.87 -7.76
C LYS A 114 41.00 -16.00 -9.27
N LEU A 115 39.82 -15.72 -9.85
CA LEU A 115 39.63 -15.74 -11.29
C LEU A 115 40.50 -14.69 -12.00
N HIS A 116 40.63 -13.50 -11.42
CA HIS A 116 41.50 -12.46 -11.94
C HIS A 116 42.98 -12.89 -11.88
N GLU A 117 43.45 -13.47 -10.78
CA GLU A 117 44.81 -14.01 -10.67
C GLU A 117 45.06 -15.11 -11.71
N LEU A 118 44.12 -16.03 -11.92
CA LEU A 118 44.22 -17.06 -12.94
C LEU A 118 44.29 -16.46 -14.35
N ALA A 119 43.39 -15.53 -14.68
CA ALA A 119 43.38 -14.86 -15.98
C ALA A 119 44.67 -14.06 -16.22
N GLN A 120 45.18 -13.37 -15.20
CA GLN A 120 46.43 -12.65 -15.27
C GLN A 120 47.63 -13.59 -15.49
N THR A 121 47.64 -14.75 -14.84
CA THR A 121 48.68 -15.77 -15.03
C THR A 121 48.67 -16.30 -16.46
N GLN A 122 47.49 -16.61 -17.00
CA GLN A 122 47.33 -17.04 -18.40
C GLN A 122 47.78 -15.96 -19.40
N LEU A 123 47.48 -14.68 -19.13
CA LEU A 123 47.97 -13.58 -19.97
C LEU A 123 49.50 -13.47 -19.94
N PHE A 124 50.13 -13.67 -18.78
CA PHE A 124 51.59 -13.72 -18.68
C PHE A 124 52.19 -14.91 -19.43
N GLU A 125 51.58 -16.09 -19.35
CA GLU A 125 52.01 -17.27 -20.11
C GLU A 125 51.90 -17.06 -21.62
N LEU A 126 50.76 -16.56 -22.10
CA LEU A 126 50.56 -16.26 -23.53
C LEU A 126 51.54 -15.19 -24.03
N ARG A 127 51.80 -14.17 -23.20
CA ARG A 127 52.80 -13.15 -23.52
C ARG A 127 54.20 -13.75 -23.61
N ALA A 128 54.57 -14.61 -22.67
CA ALA A 128 55.86 -15.29 -22.67
C ALA A 128 56.02 -16.18 -23.91
N GLN A 129 54.99 -16.95 -24.27
CA GLN A 129 54.99 -17.77 -25.50
C GLN A 129 55.09 -16.92 -26.76
N SER A 130 54.38 -15.80 -26.82
CA SER A 130 54.45 -14.87 -27.96
C SER A 130 55.84 -14.23 -28.06
N GLU A 131 56.44 -13.81 -26.94
CA GLU A 131 57.80 -13.27 -26.90
C GLU A 131 58.82 -14.34 -27.34
N GLU A 132 58.68 -15.59 -26.89
CA GLU A 132 59.50 -16.74 -27.32
C GLU A 132 59.36 -17.01 -28.83
N GLU A 133 58.14 -17.05 -29.36
CA GLU A 133 57.88 -17.26 -30.79
C GLU A 133 58.47 -16.12 -31.64
N THR A 134 58.35 -14.87 -31.17
CA THR A 134 58.96 -13.72 -31.87
C THR A 134 60.48 -13.79 -31.86
N ALA A 135 61.09 -14.23 -30.76
CA ALA A 135 62.53 -14.43 -30.66
C ALA A 135 63.01 -15.58 -31.56
N ALA A 136 62.28 -16.68 -31.62
CA ALA A 136 62.55 -17.81 -32.51
C ALA A 136 62.47 -17.37 -33.99
N LYS A 137 61.40 -16.68 -34.39
CA LYS A 137 61.24 -16.11 -35.74
C LYS A 137 62.36 -15.13 -36.10
N GLN A 138 62.77 -14.28 -35.16
CA GLN A 138 63.89 -13.35 -35.37
C GLN A 138 65.21 -14.12 -35.56
N SER A 139 65.43 -15.20 -34.81
CA SER A 139 66.60 -16.08 -34.99
C SER A 139 66.58 -16.76 -36.36
N GLU A 140 65.44 -17.31 -36.78
CA GLU A 140 65.28 -17.91 -38.12
C GLU A 140 65.53 -16.88 -39.23
N PHE A 141 64.99 -15.67 -39.08
CA PHE A 141 65.23 -14.57 -40.01
C PHE A 141 66.72 -14.23 -40.12
N ASN A 142 67.45 -14.17 -39.00
CA ASN A 142 68.88 -13.91 -39.00
C ASN A 142 69.65 -15.04 -39.72
N ILE A 143 69.29 -16.31 -39.50
CA ILE A 143 69.92 -17.46 -40.18
C ILE A 143 69.65 -17.41 -41.69
N LEU A 144 68.41 -17.12 -42.10
CA LEU A 144 68.06 -16.97 -43.51
C LEU A 144 68.80 -15.79 -44.14
N MET A 145 68.96 -14.68 -43.42
CA MET A 145 69.74 -13.53 -43.87
C MET A 145 71.20 -13.93 -44.10
N ASP A 146 71.83 -14.65 -43.17
CA ASP A 146 73.19 -15.17 -43.32
C ASP A 146 73.31 -16.12 -44.52
N GLU A 147 72.31 -16.98 -44.76
CA GLU A 147 72.28 -17.88 -45.92
C GLU A 147 72.15 -17.12 -47.24
N VAL A 148 71.32 -16.07 -47.28
CA VAL A 148 71.20 -15.16 -48.43
C VAL A 148 72.52 -14.45 -48.69
N GLU A 149 73.19 -13.93 -47.67
CA GLU A 149 74.50 -13.30 -47.82
C GLU A 149 75.57 -14.28 -48.33
N ARG A 150 75.57 -15.52 -47.81
CA ARG A 150 76.46 -16.59 -48.31
C ARG A 150 76.14 -16.95 -49.77
N ALA A 151 74.87 -17.08 -50.13
CA ALA A 151 74.45 -17.39 -51.49
C ALA A 151 74.80 -16.25 -52.46
N GLN A 152 74.58 -15.00 -52.08
CA GLN A 152 75.01 -13.82 -52.84
C GLN A 152 76.52 -13.80 -53.02
N SER A 153 77.30 -14.08 -51.97
CA SER A 153 78.77 -14.16 -52.06
C SER A 153 79.23 -15.24 -53.05
N ARG A 154 78.59 -16.41 -53.05
CA ARG A 154 78.84 -17.49 -54.03
C ARG A 154 78.41 -17.12 -55.45
N LEU A 155 77.29 -16.41 -55.59
CA LEU A 155 76.80 -15.96 -56.88
C LEU A 155 77.81 -14.98 -57.50
N VAL A 156 78.30 -14.02 -56.71
CA VAL A 156 79.35 -13.08 -57.13
C VAL A 156 80.65 -13.81 -57.52
N SER A 157 81.05 -14.86 -56.79
CA SER A 157 82.23 -15.65 -57.19
C SER A 157 82.01 -16.42 -58.49
N LEU A 158 80.84 -17.03 -58.68
CA LEU A 158 80.49 -17.75 -59.90
C LEU A 158 80.33 -16.82 -61.10
N GLU A 159 79.82 -15.61 -60.92
CA GLU A 159 79.78 -14.58 -61.98
C GLU A 159 81.19 -14.22 -62.43
N ARG A 160 82.12 -14.02 -61.50
CA ARG A 160 83.55 -13.79 -61.83
C ARG A 160 84.15 -14.98 -62.57
N GLU A 161 83.91 -16.21 -62.11
CA GLU A 161 84.38 -17.42 -62.79
C GLU A 161 83.77 -17.58 -64.18
N LYS A 162 82.48 -17.29 -64.35
CA LYS A 162 81.79 -17.31 -65.65
C LYS A 162 82.36 -16.27 -66.61
N ASP A 163 82.71 -15.07 -66.13
CA ASP A 163 83.35 -14.05 -66.94
C ASP A 163 84.75 -14.49 -67.38
N ILE A 164 85.51 -15.14 -66.48
CA ILE A 164 86.79 -15.77 -66.82
C ILE A 164 86.59 -16.89 -67.85
N LEU A 165 85.67 -17.82 -67.63
CA LEU A 165 85.39 -18.92 -68.56
C LEU A 165 84.88 -18.41 -69.90
N ARG A 166 84.06 -17.37 -69.95
CA ARG A 166 83.63 -16.73 -71.21
C ARG A 166 84.82 -16.15 -71.96
N SER A 167 85.76 -15.52 -71.28
CA SER A 167 87.01 -15.05 -71.91
C SER A 167 87.84 -16.21 -72.46
N GLN A 168 87.91 -17.34 -71.73
CA GLN A 168 88.59 -18.55 -72.17
C GLN A 168 87.88 -19.26 -73.34
N LEU A 169 86.54 -19.33 -73.33
CA LEU A 169 85.75 -19.91 -74.42
C LEU A 169 85.84 -19.05 -75.69
N GLN A 170 85.91 -17.73 -75.55
CA GLN A 170 86.16 -16.84 -76.69
C GLN A 170 87.55 -17.11 -77.30
N SER A 171 88.55 -17.46 -76.49
CA SER A 171 89.86 -17.91 -77.00
C SER A 171 89.86 -19.35 -77.55
N ALA A 172 89.08 -20.28 -76.97
CA ALA A 172 89.04 -21.68 -77.41
C ALA A 172 88.13 -21.94 -78.61
N ASN A 173 87.13 -21.07 -78.85
CA ASN A 173 86.25 -21.12 -80.01
C ASN A 173 86.96 -20.73 -81.33
N GLU A 174 88.20 -20.24 -81.27
CA GLU A 174 89.06 -20.08 -82.44
C GLU A 174 89.82 -21.39 -82.80
N GLU A 175 89.90 -22.38 -81.90
CA GLU A 175 90.83 -23.52 -82.08
C GLU A 175 90.20 -24.92 -82.26
N THR A 176 88.89 -25.12 -82.19
CA THR A 176 88.36 -26.51 -82.14
C THR A 176 87.26 -26.79 -83.15
N GLY A 177 87.66 -26.77 -84.42
CA GLY A 177 87.01 -27.57 -85.45
C GLY A 177 87.50 -29.02 -85.41
N ASN A 178 86.54 -29.94 -85.41
CA ASN A 178 86.67 -31.33 -85.87
C ASN A 178 87.22 -32.37 -84.86
N LYS A 179 86.35 -33.30 -84.41
CA LYS A 179 86.48 -34.76 -84.69
C LYS A 179 85.39 -35.59 -83.99
N LYS A 180 84.70 -36.40 -84.80
CA LYS A 180 83.90 -37.58 -84.45
C LYS A 180 84.81 -38.78 -84.19
N SER A 181 84.46 -39.62 -83.21
CA SER A 181 84.66 -41.10 -83.08
C SER A 181 84.42 -41.41 -81.59
N ASP A 182 83.78 -42.47 -81.09
CA ASP A 182 83.74 -43.87 -81.50
C ASP A 182 82.45 -44.55 -80.98
N ASN A 183 81.93 -45.51 -81.75
CA ASN A 183 80.63 -46.18 -81.54
C ASN A 183 80.79 -47.64 -81.06
N ILE A 184 81.65 -47.89 -80.06
CA ILE A 184 81.92 -49.25 -79.54
C ILE A 184 81.85 -49.34 -77.99
N ASP A 185 81.57 -48.24 -77.28
CA ASP A 185 81.34 -48.21 -75.81
C ASP A 185 79.87 -47.94 -75.44
N SER A 186 78.97 -47.87 -76.43
CA SER A 186 77.56 -47.55 -76.20
C SER A 186 76.81 -48.66 -75.47
N SER A 187 77.13 -49.93 -75.68
CA SER A 187 76.37 -51.05 -75.07
C SER A 187 76.65 -51.22 -73.57
N SER A 188 77.91 -51.10 -73.13
CA SER A 188 78.34 -51.15 -71.71
C SER A 188 77.85 -49.92 -70.95
N VAL A 189 77.92 -48.74 -71.57
CA VAL A 189 77.39 -47.49 -71.01
C VAL A 189 75.87 -47.53 -70.92
N LEU A 190 75.17 -48.13 -71.90
CA LEU A 190 73.72 -48.32 -71.84
C LEU A 190 73.32 -49.31 -70.74
N GLU A 191 74.06 -50.38 -70.50
CA GLU A 191 73.77 -51.36 -69.45
C GLU A 191 74.03 -50.79 -68.04
N ASN A 192 75.15 -50.09 -67.83
CA ASN A 192 75.38 -49.34 -66.58
C ASN A 192 74.38 -48.20 -66.39
N SER A 193 73.94 -47.54 -67.47
CA SER A 193 72.88 -46.53 -67.44
C SER A 193 71.53 -47.16 -67.09
N LEU A 194 71.25 -48.37 -67.56
CA LEU A 194 70.03 -49.11 -67.25
C LEU A 194 70.00 -49.47 -65.75
N ILE A 195 71.08 -50.03 -65.21
CA ILE A 195 71.20 -50.38 -63.78
C ILE A 195 71.08 -49.12 -62.91
N ALA A 196 71.71 -48.01 -63.31
CA ALA A 196 71.56 -46.73 -62.61
C ALA A 196 70.12 -46.21 -62.65
N LYS A 197 69.44 -46.33 -63.79
CA LYS A 197 68.01 -45.96 -63.93
C LYS A 197 67.11 -46.86 -63.10
N GLU A 198 67.34 -48.17 -63.09
CA GLU A 198 66.58 -49.12 -62.27
C GLU A 198 66.75 -48.84 -60.77
N LYS A 199 67.96 -48.49 -60.33
CA LYS A 199 68.21 -48.05 -58.95
C LYS A 199 67.46 -46.75 -58.63
N ILE A 200 67.53 -45.75 -59.51
CA ILE A 200 66.78 -44.49 -59.34
C ILE A 200 65.28 -44.74 -59.31
N ILE A 201 64.76 -45.63 -60.15
CA ILE A 201 63.35 -46.02 -60.14
C ILE A 201 62.99 -46.70 -58.81
N SER A 202 63.86 -47.55 -58.26
CA SER A 202 63.61 -48.18 -56.96
C SER A 202 63.64 -47.19 -55.80
N ASP A 203 64.58 -46.24 -55.81
CA ASP A 203 64.68 -45.18 -54.80
C ASP A 203 63.46 -44.24 -54.87
N LEU A 204 63.05 -43.83 -56.09
CA LEU A 204 61.84 -43.03 -56.32
C LEU A 204 60.57 -43.77 -55.92
N ASN A 205 60.47 -45.09 -56.15
CA ASN A 205 59.32 -45.89 -55.70
C ASN A 205 59.26 -45.97 -54.18
N LEU A 206 60.41 -46.05 -53.51
CA LEU A 206 60.48 -46.08 -52.05
C LEU A 206 60.15 -44.71 -51.44
N GLU A 207 60.60 -43.62 -52.05
CA GLU A 207 60.18 -42.25 -51.70
C GLU A 207 58.68 -42.04 -51.95
N LEU A 208 58.15 -42.48 -53.10
CA LEU A 208 56.71 -42.44 -53.39
C LEU A 208 55.91 -43.20 -52.34
N HIS A 209 56.35 -44.40 -51.98
CA HIS A 209 55.68 -45.21 -50.97
C HIS A 209 55.74 -44.54 -49.59
N ASN A 210 56.89 -43.98 -49.21
CA ASN A 210 57.02 -43.24 -47.95
C ASN A 210 56.08 -42.01 -47.95
N ILE A 211 56.04 -41.21 -49.01
CA ILE A 211 55.14 -40.05 -49.12
C ILE A 211 53.67 -40.49 -49.08
N GLU A 212 53.32 -41.60 -49.73
CA GLU A 212 51.96 -42.14 -49.69
C GLU A 212 51.58 -42.62 -48.28
N THR A 213 52.49 -43.24 -47.54
CA THR A 213 52.28 -43.63 -46.14
C THR A 213 52.19 -42.43 -45.21
N THR A 214 52.99 -41.37 -45.39
CA THR A 214 52.88 -40.15 -44.58
C THR A 214 51.57 -39.42 -44.87
N LEU A 215 51.17 -39.32 -46.15
CA LEU A 215 49.92 -38.68 -46.56
C LEU A 215 48.69 -39.43 -46.00
N THR A 216 48.72 -40.76 -46.00
CA THR A 216 47.63 -41.58 -45.42
C THR A 216 47.55 -41.42 -43.91
N ASN A 217 48.69 -41.41 -43.21
CA ASN A 217 48.74 -41.14 -41.77
C ASN A 217 48.22 -39.74 -41.41
N GLU A 218 48.61 -38.69 -42.15
CA GLU A 218 48.11 -37.33 -41.96
C GLU A 218 46.59 -37.25 -42.21
N ARG A 219 46.10 -37.93 -43.26
CA ARG A 219 44.66 -38.01 -43.54
C ARG A 219 43.89 -38.70 -42.40
N GLU A 220 44.43 -39.77 -41.83
CA GLU A 220 43.82 -40.45 -40.69
C GLU A 220 43.82 -39.55 -39.44
N GLN A 221 44.91 -38.84 -39.18
CA GLN A 221 45.01 -37.88 -38.07
C GLN A 221 43.98 -36.75 -38.22
N HIS A 222 43.88 -36.13 -39.41
CA HIS A 222 42.88 -35.10 -39.67
C HIS A 222 41.46 -35.64 -39.58
N MET A 223 41.19 -36.86 -40.05
CA MET A 223 39.87 -37.49 -39.86
C MET A 223 39.56 -37.71 -38.38
N ALA A 224 40.53 -38.13 -37.57
CA ALA A 224 40.35 -38.31 -36.13
C ALA A 224 40.10 -36.97 -35.43
N GLU A 225 40.80 -35.92 -35.82
CA GLU A 225 40.63 -34.57 -35.30
C GLU A 225 39.27 -33.98 -35.69
N ILE A 226 38.83 -34.14 -36.95
CA ILE A 226 37.49 -33.75 -37.40
C ILE A 226 36.41 -34.48 -36.60
N LYS A 227 36.57 -35.80 -36.35
CA LYS A 227 35.63 -36.55 -35.50
C LYS A 227 35.59 -36.02 -34.08
N LYS A 228 36.74 -35.69 -33.49
CA LYS A 228 36.84 -35.13 -32.13
C LYS A 228 36.19 -33.75 -32.04
N LEU A 229 36.48 -32.87 -33.01
CA LEU A 229 35.87 -31.54 -33.09
C LEU A 229 34.36 -31.62 -33.28
N ASN A 230 33.86 -32.51 -34.14
CA ASN A 230 32.43 -32.73 -34.32
C ASN A 230 31.75 -33.25 -33.04
N ALA A 231 32.40 -34.12 -32.27
CA ALA A 231 31.87 -34.59 -30.99
C ALA A 231 31.75 -33.45 -29.98
N VAL A 232 32.77 -32.60 -29.86
CA VAL A 232 32.74 -31.43 -28.98
C VAL A 232 31.69 -30.42 -29.45
N LEU A 233 31.58 -30.19 -30.76
CA LEU A 233 30.55 -29.32 -31.33
C LEU A 233 29.14 -29.80 -30.94
N HIS A 234 28.88 -31.09 -31.10
CA HIS A 234 27.60 -31.69 -30.75
C HIS A 234 27.29 -31.57 -29.25
N GLU A 235 28.28 -31.82 -28.39
CA GLU A 235 28.13 -31.64 -26.94
C GLU A 235 27.78 -30.19 -26.58
N LYS A 236 28.44 -29.21 -27.23
CA LYS A 236 28.14 -27.78 -27.03
C LYS A 236 26.76 -27.39 -27.57
N GLU A 237 26.32 -27.95 -28.69
CA GLU A 237 24.97 -27.74 -29.23
C GLU A 237 23.89 -28.26 -28.27
N VAL A 238 24.09 -29.45 -27.70
CA VAL A 238 23.18 -30.04 -26.70
C VAL A 238 23.12 -29.17 -25.45
N ALA A 239 24.26 -28.78 -24.90
CA ALA A 239 24.32 -27.90 -23.72
C ALA A 239 23.69 -26.52 -23.99
N HIS A 240 23.89 -25.96 -25.19
CA HIS A 240 23.29 -24.69 -25.58
C HIS A 240 21.76 -24.79 -25.65
N GLU A 241 21.21 -25.87 -26.21
CA GLU A 241 19.77 -26.04 -26.30
C GLU A 241 19.13 -26.32 -24.93
N GLU A 242 19.86 -26.97 -24.02
CA GLU A 242 19.45 -27.14 -22.63
C GLU A 242 19.44 -25.81 -21.86
N MET A 243 20.50 -25.01 -21.97
CA MET A 243 20.56 -23.66 -21.38
C MET A 243 19.46 -22.74 -21.93
N LYS A 244 19.16 -22.83 -23.23
CA LYS A 244 18.08 -22.07 -23.87
C LYS A 244 16.71 -22.49 -23.34
N LYS A 245 16.46 -23.78 -23.14
CA LYS A 245 15.24 -24.27 -22.47
C LYS A 245 15.15 -23.79 -21.04
N GLU A 246 16.25 -23.79 -20.29
CA GLU A 246 16.26 -23.28 -18.92
C GLU A 246 15.97 -21.77 -18.86
N VAL A 247 16.56 -20.99 -19.78
CA VAL A 247 16.27 -19.55 -19.90
C VAL A 247 14.81 -19.29 -20.30
N GLN A 248 14.23 -20.10 -21.17
CA GLN A 248 12.80 -20.00 -21.53
C GLN A 248 11.87 -20.43 -20.39
N ALA A 249 12.29 -21.38 -19.55
CA ALA A 249 11.54 -21.85 -18.40
C ALA A 249 11.61 -20.87 -17.21
N ARG A 250 12.61 -19.99 -17.16
CA ARG A 250 12.71 -18.97 -16.13
C ARG A 250 11.54 -17.97 -16.25
N PRO A 251 10.90 -17.61 -15.14
CA PRO A 251 9.87 -16.57 -15.13
C PRO A 251 10.39 -15.30 -15.79
N THR A 252 9.63 -14.75 -16.74
CA THR A 252 9.97 -13.48 -17.37
C THR A 252 10.04 -12.38 -16.30
N ALA A 253 10.95 -11.42 -16.48
CA ALA A 253 11.13 -10.31 -15.54
C ALA A 253 9.80 -9.59 -15.23
N LYS A 254 8.93 -9.46 -16.24
CA LYS A 254 7.56 -8.94 -16.08
C LYS A 254 6.71 -9.75 -15.11
N LEU A 255 6.74 -11.09 -15.18
CA LEU A 255 5.98 -11.94 -14.27
C LEU A 255 6.50 -11.84 -12.83
N VAL A 256 7.83 -11.73 -12.65
CA VAL A 256 8.43 -11.52 -11.33
C VAL A 256 8.05 -10.15 -10.75
N ASP A 257 8.07 -9.11 -11.59
CA ASP A 257 7.65 -7.76 -11.19
C ASP A 257 6.16 -7.70 -10.89
N ASP A 258 5.32 -8.38 -11.68
CA ASP A 258 3.87 -8.53 -11.42
C ASP A 258 3.59 -9.27 -10.10
N LEU A 259 4.34 -10.33 -9.81
CA LEU A 259 4.22 -11.07 -8.55
C LEU A 259 4.69 -10.23 -7.36
N ARG A 260 5.79 -9.47 -7.49
CA ARG A 260 6.26 -8.53 -6.47
C ARG A 260 5.24 -7.44 -6.21
N LYS A 261 4.65 -6.86 -7.26
CA LYS A 261 3.58 -5.86 -7.14
C LYS A 261 2.34 -6.44 -6.47
N LYS A 262 1.90 -7.65 -6.86
CA LYS A 262 0.79 -8.37 -6.19
C LYS A 262 1.05 -8.62 -4.71
N ILE A 263 2.27 -9.02 -4.33
CA ILE A 263 2.65 -9.20 -2.93
C ILE A 263 2.63 -7.85 -2.19
N LYS A 264 3.15 -6.78 -2.79
CA LYS A 264 3.16 -5.45 -2.18
C LYS A 264 1.74 -4.89 -1.97
N ILE A 265 0.83 -5.11 -2.93
CA ILE A 265 -0.60 -4.78 -2.81
C ILE A 265 -1.27 -5.60 -1.71
N LEU A 266 -1.04 -6.91 -1.68
CA LEU A 266 -1.58 -7.79 -0.63
C LEU A 266 -1.07 -7.41 0.76
N GLN A 267 0.21 -7.02 0.87
CA GLN A 267 0.79 -6.53 2.12
C GLN A 267 0.14 -5.20 2.53
N ALA A 268 -0.09 -4.29 1.59
CA ALA A 268 -0.75 -3.01 1.88
C ALA A 268 -2.20 -3.20 2.34
N VAL A 269 -2.95 -4.09 1.68
CA VAL A 269 -4.34 -4.43 2.01
C VAL A 269 -4.45 -5.22 3.32
N GLY A 270 -3.49 -6.11 3.59
CA GLY A 270 -3.49 -6.99 4.77
C GLY A 270 -3.01 -6.31 6.04
N TYR A 271 -2.13 -5.30 5.94
CA TYR A 271 -1.48 -4.70 7.10
C TYR A 271 -1.84 -3.22 7.35
N ASN A 272 -2.59 -2.55 6.46
CA ASN A 272 -2.99 -1.13 6.62
C ASN A 272 -1.83 -0.20 7.09
N SER A 273 -0.59 -0.55 6.71
CA SER A 273 0.63 0.09 7.20
C SER A 273 1.65 0.11 6.07
N ILE A 274 1.48 1.04 5.14
CA ILE A 274 2.53 1.46 4.23
C ILE A 274 2.44 2.98 4.10
N GLU A 275 3.57 3.63 4.40
CA GLU A 275 3.81 5.07 4.22
C GLU A 275 3.49 5.49 2.78
N ALA A 276 2.80 6.61 2.62
CA ALA A 276 2.19 7.04 1.36
C ALA A 276 3.19 7.21 0.18
N GLU A 277 4.48 7.34 0.46
CA GLU A 277 5.53 7.50 -0.56
C GLU A 277 5.83 6.22 -1.35
N ASP A 278 5.58 5.06 -0.76
CA ASP A 278 5.93 3.75 -1.35
C ASP A 278 4.80 3.14 -2.21
N TRP A 279 3.66 3.84 -2.26
CA TRP A 279 2.46 3.50 -3.01
C TRP A 279 2.48 4.02 -4.46
N GLU A 280 3.07 5.18 -4.71
CA GLU A 280 3.07 5.77 -6.06
C GLU A 280 4.01 5.03 -7.03
N THR A 281 5.11 4.46 -6.51
CA THR A 281 6.09 3.72 -7.32
C THR A 281 5.63 2.31 -7.73
N ALA A 282 4.68 1.70 -7.01
CA ALA A 282 4.16 0.37 -7.33
C ALA A 282 3.03 0.36 -8.39
N THR A 283 2.38 1.51 -8.62
CA THR A 283 1.06 1.61 -9.31
C THR A 283 1.14 2.06 -10.77
N SER A 284 2.31 2.03 -11.41
CA SER A 284 2.50 2.62 -12.74
C SER A 284 1.95 1.82 -13.94
N GLU A 285 1.29 0.67 -13.74
CA GLU A 285 0.71 -0.16 -14.82
C GLU A 285 -0.84 -0.19 -14.81
N GLU A 286 -1.44 0.09 -15.97
CA GLU A 286 -2.87 0.43 -16.13
C GLU A 286 -3.87 -0.71 -15.86
N GLU A 287 -3.44 -1.96 -15.89
CA GLU A 287 -4.32 -3.11 -15.61
C GLU A 287 -4.36 -3.47 -14.12
N MET A 288 -3.25 -3.29 -13.39
CA MET A 288 -3.22 -3.52 -11.94
C MET A 288 -3.91 -2.40 -11.16
N THR A 289 -3.82 -1.14 -11.62
CA THR A 289 -4.57 0.00 -11.05
C THR A 289 -6.09 -0.23 -11.02
N LYS A 290 -6.65 -1.01 -11.95
CA LYS A 290 -8.08 -1.33 -11.95
C LYS A 290 -8.46 -2.32 -10.84
N MET A 291 -7.67 -3.39 -10.66
CA MET A 291 -7.88 -4.36 -9.59
C MET A 291 -7.61 -3.74 -8.21
N GLU A 292 -6.58 -2.90 -8.11
CA GLU A 292 -6.24 -2.15 -6.91
C GLU A 292 -7.35 -1.18 -6.51
N SER A 293 -7.90 -0.42 -7.47
CA SER A 293 -9.01 0.49 -7.15
C SER A 293 -10.27 -0.27 -6.72
N LEU A 294 -10.53 -1.46 -7.29
CA LEU A 294 -11.63 -2.32 -6.87
C LEU A 294 -11.43 -2.88 -5.46
N LEU A 295 -10.20 -3.26 -5.09
CA LEU A 295 -9.88 -3.76 -3.75
C LEU A 295 -9.94 -2.63 -2.71
N LEU A 296 -9.44 -1.44 -3.04
CA LEU A 296 -9.54 -0.25 -2.17
C LEU A 296 -10.98 0.21 -1.98
N ASP A 297 -11.78 0.23 -3.04
CA ASP A 297 -13.21 0.57 -2.96
C ASP A 297 -13.98 -0.46 -2.11
N LYS A 298 -13.66 -1.75 -2.25
CA LYS A 298 -14.26 -2.80 -1.41
C LYS A 298 -13.81 -2.70 0.04
N ASN A 299 -12.54 -2.40 0.31
CA ASN A 299 -12.03 -2.22 1.67
C ASN A 299 -12.71 -1.01 2.34
N ARG A 300 -12.73 0.16 1.66
CA ARG A 300 -13.45 1.36 2.14
C ARG A 300 -14.94 1.11 2.38
N LYS A 301 -15.60 0.33 1.52
CA LYS A 301 -16.99 -0.09 1.73
C LYS A 301 -17.16 -0.96 2.97
N MET A 302 -16.29 -1.95 3.17
CA MET A 302 -16.33 -2.78 4.38
C MET A 302 -16.03 -1.95 5.64
N GLU A 303 -15.08 -1.02 5.61
CA GLU A 303 -14.83 -0.09 6.71
C GLU A 303 -16.05 0.80 7.00
N HIS A 304 -16.72 1.29 5.97
CA HIS A 304 -17.95 2.06 6.11
C HIS A 304 -19.10 1.22 6.70
N GLU A 305 -19.27 -0.02 6.26
CA GLU A 305 -20.25 -0.94 6.83
C GLU A 305 -19.93 -1.27 8.30
N LEU A 306 -18.66 -1.49 8.63
CA LEU A 306 -18.21 -1.78 10.00
C LEU A 306 -18.44 -0.58 10.91
N THR A 307 -18.13 0.64 10.46
CA THR A 307 -18.42 1.88 11.21
C THR A 307 -19.92 2.09 11.38
N GLN A 308 -20.74 1.89 10.34
CA GLN A 308 -22.21 1.94 10.47
C GLN A 308 -22.75 0.90 11.47
N LEU A 309 -22.23 -0.33 11.43
CA LEU A 309 -22.63 -1.39 12.38
C LEU A 309 -22.22 -1.04 13.81
N LYS A 310 -21.04 -0.45 14.02
CA LYS A 310 -20.60 0.05 15.33
C LYS A 310 -21.52 1.16 15.86
N VAL A 311 -21.92 2.11 15.00
CA VAL A 311 -22.87 3.16 15.39
C VAL A 311 -24.22 2.55 15.76
N LYS A 312 -24.78 1.66 14.92
CA LYS A 312 -26.02 0.95 15.23
C LYS A 312 -25.94 0.14 16.52
N LEU A 313 -24.81 -0.50 16.80
CA LEU A 313 -24.57 -1.21 18.06
C LEU A 313 -24.61 -0.23 19.25
N SER A 314 -23.94 0.92 19.14
CA SER A 314 -23.94 1.95 20.20
C SER A 314 -25.34 2.52 20.45
N GLU A 315 -26.13 2.78 19.40
CA GLU A 315 -27.52 3.24 19.50
C GLU A 315 -28.42 2.18 20.15
N ARG A 316 -28.25 0.91 19.79
CA ARG A 316 -29.02 -0.18 20.42
C ARG A 316 -28.64 -0.38 21.88
N THR A 317 -27.36 -0.19 22.22
CA THR A 317 -26.86 -0.29 23.59
C THR A 317 -27.41 0.85 24.46
N SER A 318 -27.43 2.10 23.95
CA SER A 318 -28.04 3.21 24.69
C SER A 318 -29.55 3.07 24.85
N LEU A 319 -30.25 2.53 23.84
CA LEU A 319 -31.68 2.20 23.95
C LEU A 319 -31.92 1.09 24.99
N LEU A 320 -31.04 0.09 25.08
CA LEU A 320 -31.11 -0.94 26.12
C LEU A 320 -30.96 -0.32 27.51
N GLU A 321 -29.93 0.51 27.72
CA GLU A 321 -29.64 1.17 29.00
C GLU A 321 -30.80 2.07 29.45
N THR A 322 -31.41 2.83 28.53
CA THR A 322 -32.60 3.65 28.86
C THR A 322 -33.83 2.80 29.19
N ALA A 323 -34.01 1.65 28.54
CA ALA A 323 -35.10 0.72 28.85
C ALA A 323 -34.88 0.04 30.22
N GLU A 324 -33.66 -0.37 30.52
CA GLU A 324 -33.25 -0.91 31.83
C GLU A 324 -33.47 0.13 32.94
N GLY A 325 -33.12 1.40 32.70
CA GLY A 325 -33.40 2.50 33.60
C GLY A 325 -34.90 2.67 33.89
N ARG A 326 -35.75 2.62 32.85
CA ARG A 326 -37.21 2.66 33.02
C ARG A 326 -37.76 1.47 33.79
N ILE A 327 -37.21 0.26 33.58
CA ILE A 327 -37.58 -0.92 34.35
C ILE A 327 -37.21 -0.73 35.82
N ALA A 328 -36.03 -0.19 36.11
CA ALA A 328 -35.62 0.12 37.48
C ALA A 328 -36.53 1.15 38.15
N GLU A 329 -36.89 2.23 37.45
CA GLU A 329 -37.85 3.24 37.94
C GLU A 329 -39.24 2.66 38.21
N LEU A 330 -39.78 1.87 37.28
CA LEU A 330 -41.08 1.21 37.45
C LEU A 330 -41.03 0.21 38.61
N THR A 331 -39.94 -0.53 38.76
CA THR A 331 -39.75 -1.45 39.90
C THR A 331 -39.68 -0.69 41.22
N ALA A 332 -39.02 0.48 41.26
CA ALA A 332 -39.01 1.35 42.43
C ALA A 332 -40.42 1.85 42.78
N LYS A 333 -41.20 2.30 41.79
CA LYS A 333 -42.60 2.71 41.99
C LYS A 333 -43.48 1.57 42.49
N VAL A 334 -43.31 0.36 41.96
CA VAL A 334 -44.03 -0.84 42.45
C VAL A 334 -43.66 -1.13 43.90
N ASN A 335 -42.37 -1.05 44.27
CA ASN A 335 -41.94 -1.23 45.66
C ASN A 335 -42.49 -0.14 46.60
N GLU A 336 -42.57 1.11 46.15
CA GLU A 336 -43.18 2.20 46.92
C GLU A 336 -44.69 1.98 47.11
N GLN A 337 -45.39 1.59 46.04
CA GLN A 337 -46.81 1.23 46.10
C GLN A 337 -47.03 0.04 47.03
N GLN A 338 -46.20 -1.00 46.97
CA GLN A 338 -46.30 -2.16 47.84
C GLN A 338 -46.09 -1.78 49.31
N LYS A 339 -45.12 -0.90 49.61
CA LYS A 339 -44.93 -0.36 50.97
C LYS A 339 -46.11 0.49 51.43
N LEU A 340 -46.71 1.28 50.53
CA LEU A 340 -47.89 2.08 50.86
C LEU A 340 -49.09 1.17 51.14
N ILE A 341 -49.32 0.16 50.30
CA ILE A 341 -50.36 -0.85 50.52
C ILE A 341 -50.12 -1.54 51.86
N GLN A 342 -48.90 -1.98 52.17
CA GLN A 342 -48.59 -2.60 53.46
C GLN A 342 -48.89 -1.67 54.65
N LYS A 343 -48.58 -0.38 54.55
CA LYS A 343 -48.95 0.61 55.57
C LYS A 343 -50.46 0.77 55.71
N LEU A 344 -51.18 0.84 54.59
CA LEU A 344 -52.63 0.94 54.57
C LEU A 344 -53.26 -0.34 55.16
N GLU A 345 -52.71 -1.52 54.86
CA GLU A 345 -53.12 -2.79 55.45
C GLU A 345 -52.87 -2.80 56.96
N ASP A 346 -51.71 -2.36 57.43
CA ASP A 346 -51.38 -2.22 58.86
C ASP A 346 -52.30 -1.22 59.56
N ASP A 347 -52.63 -0.10 58.91
CA ASP A 347 -53.52 0.93 59.43
C ASP A 347 -54.98 0.47 59.42
N ILE A 348 -55.41 -0.31 58.44
CA ILE A 348 -56.70 -1.02 58.44
C ILE A 348 -56.73 -2.04 59.58
N LEU A 349 -55.69 -2.84 59.77
CA LEU A 349 -55.57 -3.79 60.89
C LEU A 349 -55.67 -3.08 62.24
N LYS A 350 -54.96 -1.96 62.44
CA LYS A 350 -55.07 -1.12 63.64
C LYS A 350 -56.46 -0.50 63.78
N GLY A 351 -57.04 -0.03 62.67
CA GLY A 351 -58.40 0.52 62.61
C GLY A 351 -59.48 -0.50 62.97
N TYR A 352 -59.35 -1.75 62.49
CA TYR A 352 -60.23 -2.86 62.85
C TYR A 352 -60.04 -3.29 64.31
N SER A 353 -58.81 -3.31 64.82
CA SER A 353 -58.57 -3.55 66.26
C SER A 353 -59.15 -2.45 67.17
N SER A 354 -59.38 -1.23 66.65
CA SER A 354 -60.09 -0.16 67.33
C SER A 354 -61.61 -0.19 67.09
N LYS A 355 -62.10 -0.96 66.11
CA LYS A 355 -63.51 -1.03 65.70
C LYS A 355 -64.21 -2.35 66.02
N ASP A 356 -63.59 -3.19 66.88
CA ASP A 356 -64.31 -4.25 67.62
C ASP A 356 -65.24 -3.70 68.73
N ARG A 357 -65.42 -2.38 68.78
CA ARG A 357 -66.63 -1.78 69.32
C ARG A 357 -67.26 -0.87 68.26
N LYS A 358 -68.31 -1.38 67.61
CA LYS A 358 -69.35 -0.69 66.82
C LYS A 358 -69.30 -0.96 65.32
N GLY A 359 -70.07 -1.97 64.92
CA GLY A 359 -70.22 -2.43 63.54
C GLY A 359 -71.10 -1.58 62.63
N SER A 360 -71.14 -2.06 61.37
CA SER A 360 -72.21 -1.91 60.38
C SER A 360 -72.59 -0.51 59.92
N VAL A 361 -71.89 0.04 58.92
CA VAL A 361 -72.49 0.78 57.78
C VAL A 361 -71.52 0.71 56.59
N PHE A 362 -71.83 -0.14 55.60
CA PHE A 362 -71.20 -0.14 54.28
C PHE A 362 -72.34 -0.37 53.28
N ASP A 363 -72.84 0.70 52.68
CA ASP A 363 -73.44 0.71 51.35
C ASP A 363 -73.63 2.15 50.88
N ASP A 364 -73.74 2.34 49.57
CA ASP A 364 -73.97 3.58 48.80
C ASP A 364 -72.70 4.20 48.21
N TRP A 365 -72.59 4.15 46.88
CA TRP A 365 -72.02 5.15 45.94
C TRP A 365 -72.01 4.51 44.53
N ASP A 366 -73.16 4.55 43.84
CA ASP A 366 -73.34 4.18 42.43
C ASP A 366 -73.22 5.44 41.54
N LEU A 367 -72.43 5.36 40.48
CA LEU A 367 -72.02 6.49 39.62
C LEU A 367 -72.83 6.53 38.32
N SER A 368 -73.46 7.67 38.09
CA SER A 368 -74.13 8.09 36.86
C SER A 368 -73.18 8.27 35.68
N GLU A 369 -73.56 7.80 34.48
CA GLU A 369 -73.14 8.43 33.23
C GLU A 369 -74.34 8.62 32.29
N SER A 370 -74.38 9.82 31.70
CA SER A 370 -75.51 10.49 31.07
C SER A 370 -75.28 10.60 29.57
N GLY A 371 -76.36 10.47 28.79
CA GLY A 371 -76.48 11.15 27.49
C GLY A 371 -76.54 10.26 26.24
N GLY A 372 -77.73 9.73 25.95
CA GLY A 372 -78.11 9.36 24.58
C GLY A 372 -78.79 10.52 23.84
N THR A 373 -78.81 10.48 22.50
CA THR A 373 -79.96 10.86 21.63
C THR A 373 -79.71 10.40 20.17
N GLU A 374 -80.51 9.40 19.74
CA GLU A 374 -81.25 9.14 18.46
C GLU A 374 -80.55 9.29 17.06
N LEU A 375 -80.85 8.54 15.98
CA LEU A 375 -82.09 7.90 15.48
C LEU A 375 -81.82 6.98 14.24
N SER A 376 -82.62 5.91 14.06
CA SER A 376 -83.07 5.25 12.79
C SER A 376 -82.66 3.78 12.48
N GLU A 377 -83.70 2.93 12.54
CA GLU A 377 -83.95 1.56 12.00
C GLU A 377 -83.60 1.38 10.50
N ASN A 378 -83.44 0.22 9.85
CA ASN A 378 -83.58 -1.22 10.12
C ASN A 378 -82.92 -1.95 8.91
N THR A 379 -82.11 -3.01 9.11
CA THR A 379 -82.20 -4.32 8.40
C THR A 379 -80.98 -5.22 8.69
N ASP A 380 -81.28 -6.47 8.97
CA ASP A 380 -80.38 -7.58 9.25
C ASP A 380 -79.33 -7.83 8.15
N HIS A 381 -78.05 -7.81 8.53
CA HIS A 381 -77.20 -9.00 8.62
C HIS A 381 -75.71 -8.61 8.71
N LYS A 382 -75.05 -9.15 9.74
CA LYS A 382 -73.59 -9.32 9.89
C LYS A 382 -72.74 -8.08 10.24
N HIS A 383 -71.87 -8.34 11.23
CA HIS A 383 -70.52 -7.77 11.46
C HIS A 383 -70.36 -6.53 12.36
N VAL A 384 -70.08 -6.83 13.63
CA VAL A 384 -68.98 -6.35 14.50
C VAL A 384 -67.83 -5.60 13.77
N SER A 385 -68.05 -4.47 13.08
CA SER A 385 -66.95 -3.77 12.38
C SER A 385 -66.91 -2.25 12.50
N ASP A 386 -67.99 -1.54 12.82
CA ASP A 386 -67.97 -0.06 12.72
C ASP A 386 -67.35 0.66 13.92
N GLN A 387 -67.48 0.11 15.14
CA GLN A 387 -66.83 0.68 16.32
C GLN A 387 -65.31 0.45 16.32
N ASP A 388 -64.88 -0.71 15.78
CA ASP A 388 -63.47 -1.02 15.53
C ASP A 388 -62.91 -0.18 14.37
N GLN A 389 -63.69 0.14 13.33
CA GLN A 389 -63.26 1.05 12.27
C GLN A 389 -63.08 2.49 12.77
N SER A 390 -63.98 3.00 13.62
CA SER A 390 -63.83 4.33 14.24
C SER A 390 -62.63 4.39 15.21
N SER A 391 -62.44 3.33 16.00
CA SER A 391 -61.26 3.16 16.86
C SER A 391 -59.96 3.07 16.05
N MET A 392 -59.97 2.29 14.97
CA MET A 392 -58.84 2.11 14.05
C MET A 392 -58.50 3.42 13.32
N LEU A 393 -59.49 4.19 12.88
CA LEU A 393 -59.26 5.51 12.29
C LEU A 393 -58.68 6.51 13.30
N LYS A 394 -59.12 6.50 14.57
CA LYS A 394 -58.51 7.30 15.64
C LYS A 394 -57.06 6.88 15.91
N VAL A 395 -56.77 5.58 15.91
CA VAL A 395 -55.41 5.06 16.03
C VAL A 395 -54.55 5.49 14.83
N ILE A 396 -55.04 5.37 13.60
CA ILE A 396 -54.34 5.82 12.39
C ILE A 396 -54.08 7.32 12.42
N CYS A 397 -55.05 8.14 12.85
CA CYS A 397 -54.86 9.58 13.03
C CYS A 397 -53.78 9.87 14.08
N SER A 398 -53.80 9.20 15.23
CA SER A 398 -52.77 9.37 16.27
C SER A 398 -51.38 8.92 15.79
N GLN A 399 -51.30 7.84 15.00
CA GLN A 399 -50.06 7.36 14.41
C GLN A 399 -49.53 8.34 13.37
N ARG A 400 -50.40 8.83 12.48
CA ARG A 400 -50.05 9.87 11.49
C ARG A 400 -49.55 11.14 12.19
N ASP A 401 -50.22 11.56 13.25
CA ASP A 401 -49.85 12.78 13.96
C ASP A 401 -48.53 12.58 14.72
N ARG A 402 -48.26 11.38 15.26
CA ARG A 402 -46.96 11.01 15.82
C ARG A 402 -45.86 10.99 14.75
N PHE A 403 -46.13 10.48 13.55
CA PHE A 403 -45.19 10.52 12.42
C PHE A 403 -44.93 11.94 11.96
N ARG A 404 -45.94 12.81 11.92
CA ARG A 404 -45.77 14.24 11.60
C ARG A 404 -44.98 14.99 12.65
N THR A 405 -45.16 14.66 13.93
CA THR A 405 -44.35 15.25 15.01
C THR A 405 -42.90 14.79 14.90
N ARG A 406 -42.66 13.48 14.70
CA ARG A 406 -41.30 12.96 14.49
C ARG A 406 -40.64 13.54 13.23
N LEU A 407 -41.41 13.73 12.15
CA LEU A 407 -40.90 14.37 10.94
C LEU A 407 -40.46 15.80 11.20
N ARG A 408 -41.27 16.60 11.91
CA ARG A 408 -40.92 17.97 12.31
C ARG A 408 -39.69 18.01 13.21
N GLU A 409 -39.60 17.11 14.20
CA GLU A 409 -38.42 16.98 15.06
C GLU A 409 -37.16 16.66 14.24
N THR A 410 -37.24 15.70 13.31
CA THR A 410 -36.10 15.38 12.44
C THR A 410 -35.73 16.50 11.47
N GLU A 411 -36.72 17.26 10.96
CA GLU A 411 -36.47 18.43 10.12
C GLU A 411 -35.77 19.55 10.91
N GLU A 412 -36.16 19.73 12.18
CA GLU A 412 -35.54 20.70 13.09
C GLU A 412 -34.12 20.29 13.48
N GLU A 413 -33.89 19.01 13.77
CA GLU A 413 -32.54 18.45 13.98
C GLU A 413 -31.65 18.64 12.75
N ILE A 414 -32.19 18.40 11.54
CA ILE A 414 -31.47 18.68 10.27
C ILE A 414 -31.14 20.17 10.15
N ARG A 415 -32.07 21.07 10.53
CA ARG A 415 -31.84 22.51 10.50
C ARG A 415 -30.71 22.90 11.46
N GLN A 416 -30.73 22.38 12.69
CA GLN A 416 -29.71 22.63 13.70
C GLN A 416 -28.34 22.05 13.31
N LEU A 417 -28.30 20.86 12.71
CA LEU A 417 -27.06 20.28 12.20
C LEU A 417 -26.47 21.11 11.06
N LYS A 418 -27.31 21.60 10.15
CA LYS A 418 -26.87 22.51 9.07
C LYS A 418 -26.32 23.82 9.62
N GLU A 419 -26.95 24.38 10.65
CA GLU A 419 -26.48 25.58 11.34
C GLU A 419 -25.11 25.35 12.00
N LYS A 420 -24.95 24.26 12.76
CA LYS A 420 -23.67 23.86 13.36
C LYS A 420 -22.57 23.61 12.32
N ILE A 421 -22.90 22.99 11.18
CA ILE A 421 -21.94 22.82 10.07
C ILE A 421 -21.52 24.19 9.52
N GLY A 422 -22.46 25.14 9.40
CA GLY A 422 -22.16 26.52 9.00
C GLY A 422 -21.22 27.22 9.98
N GLU A 423 -21.51 27.16 11.28
CA GLU A 423 -20.68 27.72 12.35
C GLU A 423 -19.26 27.13 12.34
N LEU A 424 -19.14 25.79 12.34
CA LEU A 424 -17.86 25.09 12.29
C LEU A 424 -17.07 25.43 11.02
N THR A 425 -17.73 25.63 9.88
CA THR A 425 -17.07 26.03 8.63
C THR A 425 -16.49 27.43 8.76
N VAL A 426 -17.21 28.37 9.38
CA VAL A 426 -16.73 29.74 9.62
C VAL A 426 -15.56 29.74 10.60
N GLU A 427 -15.62 28.96 11.68
CA GLU A 427 -14.51 28.81 12.63
C GLU A 427 -13.28 28.18 11.99
N LEU A 428 -13.47 27.19 11.12
CA LEU A 428 -12.40 26.54 10.37
C LEU A 428 -11.72 27.53 9.40
N GLU A 429 -12.49 28.35 8.69
CA GLU A 429 -11.93 29.40 7.83
C GLU A 429 -11.22 30.50 8.64
N LYS A 430 -11.77 30.88 9.80
CA LYS A 430 -11.12 31.83 10.71
C LYS A 430 -9.79 31.30 11.24
N THR A 431 -9.76 30.06 11.72
CA THR A 431 -8.53 29.42 12.22
C THR A 431 -7.50 29.23 11.12
N LYS A 432 -7.91 28.86 9.89
CA LYS A 432 -7.00 28.87 8.72
C LYS A 432 -6.39 30.25 8.47
N ALA A 433 -7.19 31.30 8.48
CA ALA A 433 -6.71 32.66 8.26
C ALA A 433 -5.74 33.11 9.37
N ASP A 434 -6.01 32.76 10.61
CA ASP A 434 -5.13 33.07 11.74
C ASP A 434 -3.83 32.25 11.70
N ASN A 435 -3.87 30.99 11.27
CA ASN A 435 -2.67 30.16 11.04
C ASN A 435 -1.78 30.75 9.95
N VAL A 436 -2.34 31.25 8.85
CA VAL A 436 -1.56 31.93 7.78
C VAL A 436 -0.91 33.22 8.31
N LYS A 437 -1.62 34.01 9.14
CA LYS A 437 -1.03 35.20 9.78
C LYS A 437 0.07 34.84 10.78
N LEU A 438 -0.09 33.76 11.55
CA LEU A 438 0.92 33.25 12.47
C LEU A 438 2.17 32.81 11.72
N TYR A 439 2.02 32.07 10.63
CA TYR A 439 3.13 31.71 9.74
C TYR A 439 3.87 32.97 9.24
N GLY A 440 3.13 33.99 8.78
CA GLY A 440 3.71 35.27 8.37
C GLY A 440 4.49 35.98 9.48
N LYS A 441 3.98 35.94 10.73
CA LYS A 441 4.70 36.50 11.91
C LYS A 441 5.95 35.72 12.25
N ILE A 442 5.90 34.38 12.23
CA ILE A 442 7.06 33.51 12.48
C ILE A 442 8.15 33.79 11.44
N ARG A 443 7.77 33.86 10.15
CA ARG A 443 8.69 34.21 9.06
C ARG A 443 9.31 35.60 9.25
N TYR A 444 8.51 36.60 9.58
CA TYR A 444 9.01 37.96 9.84
C TYR A 444 10.01 38.00 11.00
N ILE A 445 9.75 37.25 12.09
CA ILE A 445 10.67 37.14 13.23
C ILE A 445 11.93 36.36 12.87
N GLN A 446 11.83 35.30 12.07
CA GLN A 446 12.97 34.53 11.57
C GLN A 446 13.86 35.41 10.67
N ASP A 447 13.28 36.16 9.73
CA ASP A 447 14.01 37.09 8.86
C ASP A 447 14.67 38.22 9.67
N TYR A 448 13.98 38.78 10.67
CA TYR A 448 14.52 39.81 11.56
C TYR A 448 15.65 39.28 12.48
N ASN A 449 15.55 38.03 12.94
CA ASN A 449 16.63 37.37 13.68
C ASN A 449 17.81 37.02 12.79
N LEU A 450 17.59 36.61 11.54
CA LEU A 450 18.65 36.41 10.54
C LEU A 450 19.42 37.71 10.32
N GLU A 451 18.72 38.84 10.19
CA GLU A 451 19.31 40.16 9.99
C GLU A 451 20.18 40.60 11.18
N LYS A 452 19.80 40.26 12.43
CA LYS A 452 20.63 40.49 13.63
C LYS A 452 21.86 39.57 13.72
N VAL A 453 21.81 38.36 13.17
CA VAL A 453 22.91 37.38 13.26
C VAL A 453 23.99 37.63 12.20
N VAL A 454 23.70 38.37 11.12
CA VAL A 454 24.71 38.71 10.09
C VAL A 454 25.80 39.69 10.61
N SER A 455 25.63 40.33 11.76
CA SER A 455 26.68 41.18 12.38
C SER A 455 27.67 40.46 13.31
N ARG A 456 27.53 39.15 13.60
CA ARG A 456 28.54 38.39 14.34
C ARG A 456 28.74 37.03 13.68
N GLY A 457 29.91 36.88 13.07
CA GLY A 457 30.22 35.82 12.12
C GLY A 457 29.98 34.38 12.57
N SER A 458 29.76 33.57 11.54
CA SER A 458 29.88 32.11 11.47
C SER A 458 28.97 31.29 12.37
N ARG A 459 27.92 30.69 11.77
CA ARG A 459 27.34 29.43 12.26
C ARG A 459 27.13 28.44 11.13
N LYS A 460 27.71 27.26 11.35
CA LYS A 460 27.43 26.00 10.69
C LYS A 460 25.91 25.73 10.71
N HIS A 461 25.40 25.18 9.62
CA HIS A 461 24.10 24.51 9.56
C HIS A 461 23.98 23.54 10.73
N ALA A 462 23.16 23.90 11.72
CA ALA A 462 22.51 22.91 12.56
C ALA A 462 21.30 22.45 11.74
N GLU A 463 21.41 21.27 11.15
CA GLU A 463 20.24 20.52 10.72
C GLU A 463 19.41 20.23 11.97
N ASP A 464 18.25 20.87 12.03
CA ASP A 464 17.25 20.68 13.08
C ASP A 464 16.56 19.34 12.81
N LEU A 465 17.11 18.28 13.41
CA LEU A 465 16.80 16.87 13.15
C LEU A 465 15.47 16.41 13.79
N GLU A 466 14.49 17.32 13.94
CA GLU A 466 13.22 17.03 14.61
C GLU A 466 11.97 17.57 13.86
N SER A 467 12.11 17.99 12.59
CA SER A 467 11.00 18.57 11.79
C SER A 467 10.38 17.61 10.75
N GLY A 468 10.47 16.29 10.98
CA GLY A 468 9.93 15.30 10.03
C GLY A 468 8.40 15.33 9.88
N PHE A 469 7.67 15.78 10.90
CA PHE A 469 6.19 15.76 10.90
C PHE A 469 5.55 17.16 10.76
N SER A 470 6.29 18.23 11.07
CA SER A 470 5.81 19.62 10.96
C SER A 470 5.94 20.18 9.54
N SER A 471 6.87 19.64 8.75
CA SER A 471 7.18 20.09 7.38
C SER A 471 5.95 20.11 6.46
N ASP A 472 5.06 19.12 6.51
CA ASP A 472 3.92 19.05 5.59
C ASP A 472 2.85 20.12 5.89
N VAL A 473 2.57 20.33 7.17
CA VAL A 473 1.61 21.35 7.62
C VAL A 473 2.18 22.74 7.37
N GLU A 474 3.46 22.94 7.70
CA GLU A 474 4.19 24.17 7.44
C GLU A 474 4.27 24.48 5.94
N SER A 475 4.58 23.50 5.10
CA SER A 475 4.64 23.62 3.64
C SER A 475 3.29 24.01 3.03
N LYS A 476 2.19 23.48 3.58
CA LYS A 476 0.83 23.85 3.15
C LYS A 476 0.54 25.32 3.46
N TYR A 477 0.82 25.79 4.67
CA TYR A 477 0.59 27.18 5.05
C TYR A 477 1.60 28.15 4.42
N LYS A 478 2.84 27.71 4.19
CA LYS A 478 3.86 28.40 3.40
C LYS A 478 3.37 28.68 1.99
N LYS A 479 2.87 27.65 1.30
CA LYS A 479 2.34 27.80 -0.06
C LYS A 479 1.15 28.75 -0.10
N ILE A 480 0.20 28.63 0.83
CA ILE A 480 -0.95 29.53 0.94
C ILE A 480 -0.50 30.97 1.18
N TYR A 481 0.49 31.18 2.05
CA TYR A 481 1.06 32.50 2.32
C TYR A 481 1.79 33.09 1.12
N GLU A 482 2.62 32.31 0.43
CA GLU A 482 3.37 32.75 -0.76
C GLU A 482 2.45 33.07 -1.95
N ASP A 483 1.39 32.29 -2.12
CA ASP A 483 0.35 32.54 -3.13
C ASP A 483 -0.44 33.83 -2.83
N ASP A 484 -0.67 34.16 -1.55
CA ASP A 484 -1.42 35.35 -1.13
C ASP A 484 -0.54 36.63 -1.14
N ILE A 485 0.76 36.50 -0.84
CA ILE A 485 1.68 37.65 -0.79
C ILE A 485 2.23 38.04 -2.16
N ASN A 486 2.16 37.16 -3.17
CA ASN A 486 2.68 37.44 -4.49
C ASN A 486 1.65 38.24 -5.33
N PRO A 487 1.86 39.55 -5.56
CA PRO A 487 0.90 40.39 -6.27
C PRO A 487 0.68 39.95 -7.72
N PHE A 488 1.67 39.29 -8.34
CA PHE A 488 1.56 38.78 -9.71
C PHE A 488 0.80 37.45 -9.80
N ALA A 489 0.84 36.61 -8.76
CA ALA A 489 0.05 35.38 -8.69
C ALA A 489 -1.44 35.71 -8.50
N ALA A 490 -1.74 36.64 -7.59
CA ALA A 490 -3.10 37.15 -7.39
C ALA A 490 -3.63 37.85 -8.66
N PHE A 491 -2.81 38.69 -9.30
CA PHE A 491 -3.19 39.38 -10.54
C PHE A 491 -3.40 38.40 -11.71
N SER A 492 -2.49 37.46 -11.96
CA SER A 492 -2.62 36.49 -13.05
C SER A 492 -3.77 35.50 -12.84
N LYS A 493 -4.12 35.17 -11.60
CA LYS A 493 -5.32 34.39 -11.28
C LYS A 493 -6.59 35.20 -11.57
N LYS A 494 -6.65 36.45 -11.13
CA LYS A 494 -7.77 37.36 -11.38
C LYS A 494 -7.96 37.65 -12.87
N GLU A 495 -6.87 37.83 -13.62
CA GLU A 495 -6.89 38.02 -15.07
C GLU A 495 -7.41 36.78 -15.79
N ARG A 496 -6.93 35.57 -15.43
CA ARG A 496 -7.46 34.31 -15.98
C ARG A 496 -8.94 34.15 -15.69
N ASP A 497 -9.37 34.41 -14.46
CA ASP A 497 -10.77 34.29 -14.06
C ASP A 497 -11.67 35.30 -14.78
N GLN A 498 -11.14 36.49 -15.06
CA GLN A 498 -11.83 37.51 -15.85
C GLN A 498 -11.94 37.11 -17.33
N ARG A 499 -10.86 36.59 -17.92
CA ARG A 499 -10.88 35.99 -19.26
C ARG A 499 -11.89 34.82 -19.35
N TYR A 500 -11.99 33.98 -18.32
CA TYR A 500 -13.01 32.91 -18.22
C TYR A 500 -14.44 33.41 -18.12
N LYS A 501 -14.65 34.60 -17.53
CA LYS A 501 -15.97 35.25 -17.46
C LYS A 501 -16.32 35.99 -18.76
N GLU A 502 -15.32 36.49 -19.48
CA GLU A 502 -15.47 37.15 -20.78
C GLU A 502 -15.65 36.17 -21.95
N LEU A 503 -15.37 34.88 -21.75
CA LEU A 503 -15.62 33.83 -22.73
C LEU A 503 -17.13 33.55 -22.87
N GLY A 504 -17.63 33.63 -24.11
CA GLY A 504 -19.02 33.32 -24.45
C GLY A 504 -19.38 31.86 -24.11
N PHE A 505 -20.68 31.58 -23.94
CA PHE A 505 -21.18 30.26 -23.53
C PHE A 505 -20.65 29.11 -24.40
N ARG A 506 -20.52 29.34 -25.72
CA ARG A 506 -19.98 28.36 -26.68
C ARG A 506 -18.49 28.12 -26.49
N ASP A 507 -17.70 29.18 -26.27
CA ASP A 507 -16.26 29.06 -26.03
C ASP A 507 -15.95 28.43 -24.67
N ARG A 508 -16.81 28.66 -23.67
CA ARG A 508 -16.70 28.01 -22.36
C ARG A 508 -16.88 26.49 -22.45
N ILE A 509 -17.82 26.02 -23.28
CA ILE A 509 -18.04 24.59 -23.53
C ILE A 509 -16.86 23.98 -24.31
N THR A 510 -16.34 24.69 -25.31
CA THR A 510 -15.18 24.22 -26.09
C THR A 510 -13.92 24.15 -25.22
N LEU A 511 -13.68 25.16 -24.38
CA LEU A 511 -12.55 25.17 -23.45
C LEU A 511 -12.69 24.14 -22.33
N SER A 512 -13.90 23.92 -21.81
CA SER A 512 -14.13 22.88 -20.79
C SER A 512 -13.98 21.49 -21.40
N SER A 513 -14.49 21.26 -22.60
CA SER A 513 -14.34 20.00 -23.34
C SER A 513 -12.89 19.77 -23.74
N GLY A 514 -12.19 20.81 -24.21
CA GLY A 514 -10.77 20.76 -24.54
C GLY A 514 -9.89 20.48 -23.31
N ARG A 515 -10.15 21.13 -22.17
CA ARG A 515 -9.45 20.83 -20.91
C ARG A 515 -9.77 19.44 -20.39
N PHE A 516 -11.00 18.96 -20.55
CA PHE A 516 -11.39 17.61 -20.15
C PHE A 516 -10.66 16.55 -20.99
N ILE A 517 -10.58 16.76 -22.31
CA ILE A 517 -9.86 15.87 -23.22
C ILE A 517 -8.36 15.92 -22.94
N LEU A 518 -7.74 17.09 -22.76
CA LEU A 518 -6.30 17.21 -22.52
C LEU A 518 -5.87 16.87 -21.08
N GLY A 519 -6.73 17.11 -20.09
CA GLY A 519 -6.43 16.95 -18.68
C GLY A 519 -6.52 15.51 -18.19
N ASN A 520 -7.28 14.65 -18.89
CA ASN A 520 -7.44 13.25 -18.50
C ASN A 520 -6.72 12.32 -19.47
N LYS A 521 -5.82 11.46 -18.96
CA LYS A 521 -5.08 10.49 -19.78
C LYS A 521 -6.01 9.57 -20.58
N TYR A 522 -7.13 9.13 -19.98
CA TYR A 522 -8.10 8.28 -20.64
C TYR A 522 -8.88 9.00 -21.75
N ALA A 523 -9.18 10.28 -21.57
CA ALA A 523 -9.88 11.07 -22.58
C ALA A 523 -8.98 11.34 -23.80
N ARG A 524 -7.66 11.52 -23.60
CA ARG A 524 -6.67 11.59 -24.69
C ARG A 524 -6.59 10.28 -25.47
N THR A 525 -6.47 9.15 -24.77
CA THR A 525 -6.41 7.83 -25.40
C THR A 525 -7.70 7.52 -26.15
N PHE A 526 -8.86 7.84 -25.58
CA PHE A 526 -10.16 7.68 -26.23
C PHE A 526 -10.28 8.53 -27.50
N ALA A 527 -9.91 9.81 -27.44
CA ALA A 527 -9.94 10.70 -28.60
C ALA A 527 -9.00 10.21 -29.72
N PHE A 528 -7.81 9.70 -29.36
CA PHE A 528 -6.87 9.11 -30.31
C PHE A 528 -7.47 7.89 -31.03
N PHE A 529 -7.99 6.91 -30.29
CA PHE A 529 -8.63 5.73 -30.90
C PHE A 529 -9.89 6.09 -31.67
N TYR A 530 -10.67 7.07 -31.21
CA TYR A 530 -11.84 7.58 -31.91
C TYR A 530 -11.45 8.19 -33.27
N THR A 531 -10.38 8.99 -33.33
CA THR A 531 -9.89 9.53 -34.60
C THR A 531 -9.40 8.42 -35.54
N ILE A 532 -8.64 7.43 -35.05
CA ILE A 532 -8.19 6.29 -35.85
C ILE A 532 -9.37 5.48 -36.38
N GLY A 533 -10.35 5.17 -35.53
CA GLY A 533 -11.56 4.45 -35.92
C GLY A 533 -12.36 5.20 -36.98
N LEU A 534 -12.46 6.52 -36.86
CA LEU A 534 -13.12 7.36 -37.86
C LEU A 534 -12.37 7.34 -39.21
N HIS A 535 -11.04 7.39 -39.20
CA HIS A 535 -10.24 7.26 -40.42
C HIS A 535 -10.41 5.87 -41.05
N PHE A 536 -10.44 4.81 -40.24
CA PHE A 536 -10.66 3.44 -40.71
C PHE A 536 -12.05 3.28 -41.34
N LEU A 537 -13.08 3.88 -40.73
CA LEU A 537 -14.45 3.89 -41.23
C LEU A 537 -14.54 4.66 -42.56
N VAL A 538 -13.96 5.85 -42.64
CA VAL A 538 -13.92 6.64 -43.89
C VAL A 538 -13.19 5.87 -44.98
N PHE A 539 -12.04 5.27 -44.67
CA PHE A 539 -11.28 4.46 -45.63
C PHE A 539 -12.07 3.23 -46.09
N THR A 540 -12.79 2.57 -45.19
CA THR A 540 -13.66 1.43 -45.53
C THR A 540 -14.83 1.85 -46.40
N CYS A 541 -15.46 3.01 -46.10
CA CYS A 541 -16.52 3.58 -46.92
C CYS A 541 -16.01 3.93 -48.33
N LEU A 542 -14.86 4.60 -48.44
CA LEU A 542 -14.24 4.92 -49.73
C LEU A 542 -13.82 3.66 -50.50
N TYR A 543 -13.27 2.66 -49.81
CA TYR A 543 -12.91 1.37 -50.42
C TYR A 543 -14.14 0.63 -50.94
N ARG A 544 -15.24 0.58 -50.16
CA ARG A 544 -16.50 -0.02 -50.60
C ARG A 544 -17.11 0.74 -51.78
N MET A 545 -17.09 2.08 -51.75
CA MET A 545 -17.57 2.93 -52.85
C MET A 545 -16.74 2.72 -54.11
N SER A 546 -15.41 2.62 -53.98
CA SER A 546 -14.48 2.33 -55.08
C SER A 546 -14.67 0.91 -55.63
N ALA A 547 -14.82 -0.10 -54.78
CA ALA A 547 -15.08 -1.47 -55.19
C ALA A 547 -16.43 -1.61 -55.93
N LEU A 548 -17.47 -0.92 -55.45
CA LEU A 548 -18.78 -0.88 -56.12
C LEU A 548 -18.72 -0.13 -57.45
N SER A 549 -17.95 0.96 -57.53
CA SER A 549 -17.68 1.67 -58.80
C SER A 549 -16.92 0.78 -59.79
N HIS A 550 -15.97 -0.03 -59.33
CA HIS A 550 -15.18 -0.92 -60.19
C HIS A 550 -15.99 -2.12 -60.71
N LEU A 551 -16.99 -2.59 -59.96
CA LEU A 551 -17.95 -3.61 -60.42
C LEU A 551 -18.98 -3.01 -61.40
N SER A 552 -19.45 -1.79 -61.17
CA SER A 552 -20.39 -1.11 -62.07
C SER A 552 -19.80 -0.80 -63.46
N HIS A 553 -18.47 -0.69 -63.58
CA HIS A 553 -17.80 -0.49 -64.87
C HIS A 553 -17.31 -1.79 -65.53
N GLY A 554 -17.45 -2.95 -64.87
CA GLY A 554 -16.96 -4.24 -65.36
C GLY A 554 -17.87 -4.94 -66.38
N GLU A 555 -19.17 -4.65 -66.39
CA GLU A 555 -20.15 -5.37 -67.23
C GLU A 555 -20.36 -4.79 -68.64
N GLU A 556 -19.85 -3.60 -68.98
CA GLU A 556 -20.00 -3.06 -70.35
C GLU A 556 -18.88 -3.49 -71.32
N SER A 557 -17.79 -4.09 -70.85
CA SER A 557 -16.66 -4.46 -71.73
C SER A 557 -16.80 -5.83 -72.43
N PHE A 558 -17.69 -6.72 -71.97
CA PHE A 558 -17.84 -8.08 -72.52
C PHE A 558 -19.00 -8.27 -73.52
N ALA A 559 -19.87 -7.26 -73.71
CA ALA A 559 -21.02 -7.36 -74.61
C ALA A 559 -20.82 -6.70 -75.99
N ALA A 560 -19.73 -5.95 -76.19
CA ALA A 560 -19.51 -5.16 -77.42
C ALA A 560 -18.64 -5.85 -78.50
N GLU A 561 -17.94 -6.95 -78.20
CA GLU A 561 -17.02 -7.60 -79.17
C GLU A 561 -17.60 -8.81 -79.93
N ASN A 562 -18.82 -9.26 -79.63
CA ASN A 562 -19.43 -10.45 -80.27
C ASN A 562 -20.33 -10.18 -81.48
N ASN A 563 -20.29 -8.97 -82.04
CA ASN A 563 -20.94 -8.69 -83.32
C ASN A 563 -20.02 -7.86 -84.19
N LEU A 564 -19.18 -8.51 -85.00
CA LEU A 564 -18.80 -8.12 -86.37
C LEU A 564 -17.48 -8.82 -86.76
N ASN A 565 -17.60 -9.86 -87.59
CA ASN A 565 -16.79 -10.13 -88.80
C ASN A 565 -16.61 -11.64 -89.05
N LEU A 566 -17.60 -12.23 -89.74
CA LEU A 566 -17.35 -13.31 -90.70
C LEU A 566 -16.57 -12.75 -91.90
N PRO A 567 -15.65 -13.54 -92.49
CA PRO A 567 -15.42 -13.46 -93.92
C PRO A 567 -15.60 -14.79 -94.66
N HIS A 568 -16.39 -14.68 -95.73
CA HIS A 568 -16.35 -15.33 -97.04
C HIS A 568 -16.46 -16.85 -97.24
N ALA A 569 -17.66 -17.23 -97.73
CA ALA A 569 -17.93 -17.78 -99.06
C ALA A 569 -17.06 -18.94 -99.60
N ILE A 570 -17.68 -20.13 -99.69
CA ILE A 570 -17.89 -20.91 -100.94
C ILE A 570 -19.29 -21.52 -100.86
#